data_AF-A0A852K191-F1
#
_entry.id   AF-A0A852K191-F1
#
_cell.length_a   1.000
_cell.length_b   1.000
_cell.length_c   1.000
_cell.angle_alpha   90.00
_cell.angle_beta   90.00
_cell.angle_gamma   90.00
#
_symmetry.space_group_name_H-M   'P 1'
#
loop_
_entity.id
_entity.type
_entity.pdbx_description
1 polymer ?
#
loop_
_entity_poly.entity_id
_entity_poly.type
_entity_poly.pdbx_seq_one_letter_code
_entity_poly.pdbx_strand_id
1 'polypeptide(L)'
;QPAAVVQCTQGTIQAAPNFDAGRDAEILRKAMKGFGTDEQAIINVVANRSNDQRQKIKAAFKTMYGKDLIKDLKSELSGNVEELILALFMPSTYYDAWSLRHAMK
;
A
#
# COMPACT_ATOMS: atom_id res chain seq x y z
N GLN A 1 34.01 -12.75 7.74
CA GLN A 1 32.65 -12.46 7.22
C GLN A 1 32.22 -11.13 7.82
N PRO A 2 31.88 -10.09 7.04
CA PRO A 2 31.36 -8.87 7.64
C PRO A 2 29.91 -9.11 8.09
N ALA A 3 29.65 -8.84 9.37
CA ALA A 3 28.31 -8.88 9.95
C ALA A 3 27.42 -7.85 9.24
N ALA A 4 26.26 -8.30 8.75
CA ALA A 4 25.26 -7.40 8.19
C ALA A 4 24.84 -6.41 9.28
N VAL A 5 25.07 -5.12 9.02
CA VAL A 5 24.63 -4.03 9.89
C VAL A 5 23.11 -4.05 9.92
N VAL A 6 22.51 -4.48 11.03
CA VAL A 6 21.07 -4.33 11.25
C VAL A 6 20.84 -2.83 11.42
N GLN A 7 20.44 -2.16 10.34
CA GLN A 7 20.00 -0.78 10.43
C GLN A 7 18.70 -0.76 11.25
N CYS A 8 18.81 -0.38 12.51
CA CYS A 8 17.66 -0.12 13.37
C CYS A 8 16.96 1.16 12.90
N THR A 9 16.18 1.08 11.83
CA THR A 9 15.25 2.14 11.46
C THR A 9 14.20 2.23 12.57
N GLN A 10 14.06 3.39 13.21
CA GLN A 10 13.10 3.66 14.31
C GLN A 10 11.61 3.59 13.88
N GLY A 11 11.31 3.06 12.69
CA GLY A 11 9.95 2.94 12.17
C GLY A 11 9.18 1.79 12.79
N THR A 12 7.87 1.98 12.98
CA THR A 12 6.96 0.95 13.49
C THR A 12 6.58 -0.08 12.41
N ILE A 13 6.51 0.32 11.15
CA ILE A 13 6.22 -0.57 10.03
C ILE A 13 7.53 -1.13 9.48
N GLN A 14 7.72 -2.44 9.69
CA GLN A 14 8.85 -3.20 9.17
C GLN A 14 8.45 -3.93 7.88
N ALA A 15 9.43 -4.33 7.07
CA ALA A 15 9.17 -5.18 5.91
C ALA A 15 8.62 -6.54 6.36
N ALA A 16 7.50 -6.98 5.78
CA ALA A 16 6.92 -8.27 6.10
C ALA A 16 7.87 -9.41 5.73
N PRO A 17 8.13 -10.38 6.63
CA PRO A 17 8.90 -11.58 6.30
C PRO A 17 8.12 -12.43 5.29
N ASN A 18 8.83 -13.17 4.42
CA ASN A 18 8.24 -14.05 3.40
C ASN A 18 7.21 -13.36 2.49
N PHE A 19 7.49 -12.11 2.10
CA PHE A 19 6.59 -11.30 1.30
C PHE A 19 6.34 -11.86 -0.10
N ASP A 20 5.05 -11.97 -0.47
CA ASP A 20 4.58 -12.31 -1.81
C ASP A 20 3.61 -11.23 -2.30
N ALA A 21 4.06 -10.45 -3.30
CA ALA A 21 3.28 -9.37 -3.87
C ALA A 21 2.01 -9.85 -4.60
N GLY A 22 2.05 -11.04 -5.21
CA GLY A 22 0.91 -11.61 -5.93
C GLY A 22 -0.18 -12.06 -4.96
N ARG A 23 0.22 -12.65 -3.83
CA ARG A 23 -0.73 -13.03 -2.76
C ARG A 23 -1.44 -11.82 -2.17
N ASP A 24 -0.70 -10.76 -1.87
CA ASP A 24 -1.28 -9.52 -1.35
C ASP A 24 -2.19 -8.84 -2.39
N ALA A 25 -1.79 -8.82 -3.67
CA ALA A 25 -2.64 -8.33 -4.75
C ALA A 25 -3.96 -9.11 -4.86
N GLU A 26 -3.93 -10.43 -4.66
CA GLU A 26 -5.13 -11.27 -4.64
C GLU A 26 -6.04 -10.96 -3.45
N ILE A 27 -5.47 -10.77 -2.26
CA ILE A 27 -6.22 -10.36 -1.06
C ILE A 27 -6.92 -9.03 -1.30
N LEU A 28 -6.18 -8.02 -1.81
CA LEU A 28 -6.76 -6.71 -2.12
C LEU A 28 -7.85 -6.81 -3.19
N ARG A 29 -7.65 -7.62 -4.23
CA ARG A 29 -8.66 -7.82 -5.28
C ARG A 29 -9.93 -8.45 -4.73
N LYS A 30 -9.80 -9.42 -3.81
CA LYS A 30 -10.93 -10.07 -3.15
C LYS A 30 -11.66 -9.10 -2.22
N ALA A 31 -10.93 -8.30 -1.45
CA ALA A 31 -11.50 -7.30 -0.55
C ALA A 31 -12.32 -6.21 -1.27
N MET A 32 -11.94 -5.89 -2.52
CA MET A 32 -12.62 -4.91 -3.39
C MET A 32 -13.66 -5.54 -4.36
N LYS A 33 -13.95 -6.85 -4.26
CA LYS A 33 -14.84 -7.53 -5.21
C LYS A 33 -16.14 -7.92 -4.52
N GLY A 34 -17.25 -7.34 -4.96
CA GLY A 34 -18.59 -7.75 -4.55
C GLY A 34 -19.46 -6.57 -4.20
N PHE A 35 -20.51 -6.81 -3.41
CA PHE A 35 -21.32 -5.76 -2.82
C PHE A 35 -20.70 -5.36 -1.48
N GLY A 36 -20.17 -4.14 -1.40
CA GLY A 36 -19.38 -3.66 -0.26
C GLY A 36 -17.90 -4.00 -0.38
N THR A 37 -17.13 -3.50 0.60
CA THR A 37 -15.66 -3.55 0.61
C THR A 37 -15.18 -4.07 1.95
N ASP A 38 -14.25 -5.02 1.96
CA ASP A 38 -13.60 -5.48 3.20
C ASP A 38 -12.44 -4.53 3.56
N GLU A 39 -12.80 -3.41 4.18
CA GLU A 39 -11.85 -2.37 4.61
C GLU A 39 -10.79 -2.93 5.56
N GLN A 40 -11.16 -3.87 6.44
CA GLN A 40 -10.23 -4.45 7.40
C GLN A 40 -9.16 -5.30 6.71
N ALA A 41 -9.53 -6.07 5.68
CA ALA A 41 -8.55 -6.81 4.88
C ALA A 41 -7.58 -5.87 4.15
N ILE A 42 -8.09 -4.75 3.61
CA ILE A 42 -7.25 -3.73 2.97
C ILE A 42 -6.26 -3.13 3.98
N ILE A 43 -6.76 -2.68 5.14
CA ILE A 43 -5.94 -2.10 6.20
C ILE A 43 -4.89 -3.11 6.68
N ASN A 44 -5.26 -4.36 6.90
CA ASN A 44 -4.34 -5.39 7.38
C ASN A 44 -3.18 -5.63 6.40
N VAL A 45 -3.44 -5.63 5.09
CA VAL A 45 -2.37 -5.73 4.09
C VAL A 45 -1.54 -4.45 4.08
N VAL A 46 -2.15 -3.27 3.94
CA VAL A 46 -1.42 -2.02 3.75
C VAL A 46 -0.60 -1.65 4.98
N ALA A 47 -1.18 -1.72 6.18
CA ALA A 47 -0.51 -1.34 7.43
C ALA A 47 0.68 -2.25 7.76
N ASN A 48 0.69 -3.50 7.32
CA ASN A 48 1.74 -4.48 7.63
C ASN A 48 2.71 -4.74 6.48
N ARG A 49 2.84 -3.80 5.53
CA ARG A 49 3.81 -3.86 4.42
C ARG A 49 4.62 -2.59 4.37
N SER A 50 5.93 -2.72 4.12
CA SER A 50 6.79 -1.56 3.89
C SER A 50 6.38 -0.81 2.62
N ASN A 51 6.79 0.45 2.48
CA ASN A 51 6.46 1.23 1.29
C ASN A 51 6.98 0.56 0.00
N ASP A 52 8.19 0.01 0.02
CA ASP A 52 8.77 -0.77 -1.09
C ASP A 52 7.89 -1.98 -1.46
N GLN A 53 7.43 -2.74 -0.45
CA GLN A 53 6.52 -3.87 -0.66
C GLN A 53 5.20 -3.41 -1.27
N ARG A 54 4.65 -2.28 -0.83
CA ARG A 54 3.42 -1.69 -1.43
C ARG A 54 3.62 -1.31 -2.89
N GLN A 55 4.79 -0.79 -3.28
CA GLN A 55 5.10 -0.54 -4.71
C GLN A 55 5.09 -1.85 -5.51
N LYS A 56 5.66 -2.93 -4.96
CA LYS A 56 5.66 -4.26 -5.58
C LYS A 56 4.23 -4.82 -5.70
N ILE A 57 3.39 -4.65 -4.68
CA ILE A 57 1.97 -5.04 -4.74
C ILE A 57 1.25 -4.30 -5.86
N LYS A 58 1.45 -2.98 -5.98
CA LYS A 58 0.87 -2.17 -7.07
C LYS A 58 1.28 -2.69 -8.45
N ALA A 59 2.55 -3.03 -8.64
CA ALA A 59 3.04 -3.61 -9.87
C ALA A 59 2.42 -5.00 -10.15
N ALA A 60 2.41 -5.89 -9.14
CA ALA A 60 1.84 -7.22 -9.25
C ALA A 60 0.34 -7.18 -9.59
N PHE A 61 -0.44 -6.32 -8.93
CA PHE A 61 -1.86 -6.14 -9.19
C PHE A 61 -2.13 -5.71 -10.63
N LYS A 62 -1.32 -4.78 -11.16
CA LYS A 62 -1.41 -4.35 -12.55
C LYS A 62 -1.09 -5.49 -13.52
N THR A 63 -0.06 -6.28 -13.25
CA THR A 63 0.31 -7.44 -14.09
C THR A 63 -0.75 -8.54 -14.05
N MET A 64 -1.32 -8.84 -12.89
CA MET A 64 -2.27 -9.95 -12.71
C MET A 64 -3.67 -9.63 -13.23
N TYR A 65 -4.13 -8.38 -13.07
CA TYR A 65 -5.53 -8.01 -13.33
C TYR A 65 -5.69 -6.96 -14.42
N GLY A 66 -4.60 -6.36 -14.93
CA GLY A 66 -4.66 -5.29 -15.93
C GLY A 66 -5.31 -3.99 -15.42
N LYS A 67 -5.43 -3.83 -14.10
CA LYS A 67 -6.11 -2.71 -13.44
C LYS A 67 -5.15 -1.85 -12.62
N ASP A 68 -5.54 -0.61 -12.38
CA ASP A 68 -4.81 0.28 -11.48
C ASP A 68 -5.34 0.11 -10.05
N LEU A 69 -4.50 -0.47 -9.19
CA LEU A 69 -4.83 -0.71 -7.79
C LEU A 69 -5.25 0.57 -7.06
N ILE A 70 -4.59 1.70 -7.33
CA ILE A 70 -4.87 2.97 -6.65
C ILE A 70 -6.23 3.51 -7.08
N LYS A 71 -6.58 3.33 -8.36
CA LYS A 71 -7.91 3.70 -8.87
C LYS A 71 -9.01 2.82 -8.26
N ASP A 72 -8.79 1.50 -8.22
CA ASP A 72 -9.75 0.55 -7.63
C ASP A 72 -9.94 0.87 -6.13
N LEU A 73 -8.87 1.08 -5.36
CA LEU A 73 -8.97 1.46 -3.94
C LEU A 73 -9.73 2.78 -3.73
N LYS A 74 -9.49 3.76 -4.61
CA LYS A 74 -10.16 5.05 -4.56
C LYS A 74 -11.68 4.96 -4.84
N SER A 75 -12.13 4.00 -5.64
CA SER A 75 -13.56 3.81 -5.89
C SER A 75 -14.28 3.04 -4.78
N GLU A 76 -13.53 2.29 -3.97
CA GLU A 76 -14.08 1.38 -2.95
C GLU A 76 -14.03 1.98 -1.54
N LEU A 77 -13.10 2.88 -1.26
CA LEU A 77 -12.94 3.55 0.03
C LEU A 77 -13.49 4.98 -0.01
N SER A 78 -13.81 5.54 1.16
CA SER A 78 -14.19 6.95 1.28
C SER A 78 -13.65 7.58 2.58
N GLY A 79 -13.61 8.92 2.61
CA GLY A 79 -13.22 9.69 3.78
C GLY A 79 -11.78 9.46 4.22
N ASN A 80 -11.52 9.49 5.53
CA ASN A 80 -10.17 9.45 6.08
C ASN A 80 -9.43 8.13 5.78
N VAL A 81 -10.17 7.01 5.65
CA VAL A 81 -9.58 5.71 5.34
C VAL A 81 -9.06 5.70 3.91
N GLU A 82 -9.82 6.24 2.95
CA GLU A 82 -9.37 6.42 1.57
C GLU A 82 -8.06 7.22 1.52
N GLU A 83 -8.06 8.41 2.11
CA GLU A 83 -6.90 9.30 2.09
C GLU A 83 -5.66 8.64 2.69
N LEU A 84 -5.80 7.98 3.84
CA LEU A 84 -4.70 7.27 4.50
C LEU A 84 -4.16 6.13 3.64
N ILE A 85 -5.04 5.28 3.08
CA ILE A 85 -4.61 4.13 2.28
C ILE A 85 -3.90 4.60 1.01
N LEU A 86 -4.46 5.61 0.31
CA LEU A 86 -3.83 6.17 -0.88
C LEU A 86 -2.47 6.81 -0.57
N ALA A 87 -2.36 7.56 0.54
CA ALA A 87 -1.11 8.13 1.02
C ALA A 87 -0.04 7.07 1.28
N LEU A 88 -0.42 5.96 1.93
CA LEU A 88 0.50 4.86 2.26
C LEU A 88 1.05 4.13 1.03
N PHE A 89 0.36 4.19 -0.11
CA PHE A 89 0.84 3.67 -1.40
C PHE A 89 1.71 4.65 -2.19
N MET A 90 1.80 5.91 -1.80
CA MET A 90 2.69 6.87 -2.46
C MET A 90 4.13 6.64 -2.00
N PRO A 91 5.13 6.73 -2.90
CA PRO A 91 6.53 6.85 -2.47
C PRO A 91 6.70 8.06 -1.55
N SER A 92 7.59 7.97 -0.56
CA SER A 92 7.77 9.02 0.46
C SER A 92 7.98 10.42 -0.14
N THR A 93 8.92 10.55 -1.08
CA THR A 93 9.21 11.83 -1.75
C THR A 93 8.03 12.38 -2.55
N TYR A 94 7.20 11.48 -3.12
CA TYR A 94 5.99 11.88 -3.83
C TYR A 94 4.92 12.35 -2.85
N TYR A 95 4.76 11.67 -1.72
CA TYR A 95 3.81 12.06 -0.68
C TYR A 95 4.16 13.43 -0.07
N ASP A 96 5.44 13.70 0.17
CA ASP A 96 5.91 15.01 0.66
C ASP A 96 5.56 16.13 -0.33
N ALA A 97 5.90 15.95 -1.61
CA ALA A 97 5.59 16.91 -2.67
C ALA A 97 4.08 17.10 -2.84
N TRP A 98 3.30 16.00 -2.77
CA TRP A 98 1.84 16.05 -2.82
C TRP A 98 1.27 16.84 -1.65
N SER A 99 1.78 16.63 -0.44
CA SER A 99 1.34 17.29 0.79
C SER A 99 1.60 18.80 0.75
N LEU A 100 2.80 19.22 0.33
CA LEU A 100 3.14 20.63 0.14
C LEU A 100 2.22 21.31 -0.89
N ARG A 101 2.00 20.65 -2.03
CA ARG A 101 1.10 21.16 -3.07
C ARG A 101 -0.35 21.24 -2.59
N HIS A 102 -0.80 20.29 -1.78
CA HIS A 102 -2.16 20.25 -1.28
C HIS A 102 -2.39 21.36 -0.23
N ALA A 103 -1.43 21.62 0.65
CA ALA A 103 -1.54 22.63 1.70
C ALA A 103 -1.50 24.09 1.20
N MET A 104 -0.95 24.34 0.00
CA MET A 104 -0.83 25.68 -0.58
C MET A 104 -1.96 26.05 -1.56
N LYS A 105 -2.96 25.19 -1.72
CA LYS A 105 -4.15 25.45 -2.51
C LYS A 105 -5.28 25.98 -1.65
#